data_AF-A0A3N4V7N6-F1
#
_entry.id   AF-A0A3N4V7N6-F1
#
_cell.length_a   1.000
_cell.length_b   1.000
_cell.length_c   1.000
_cell.angle_alpha   90.00
_cell.angle_beta   90.00
_cell.angle_gamma   90.00
#
_symmetry.space_group_name_H-M   'P 1'
#
loop_
_entity.id
_entity.type
_entity.pdbx_description
1 polymer ?
#
loop_
_entity_poly.entity_id
_entity_poly.type
_entity_poly.pdbx_seq_one_letter_code
_entity_poly.pdbx_strand_id
1 'polypeptide(L)'
;MSGWPIRVWPLRRLTSSHRPGSDPAGPVAHVREFTGRVGIPIRHPLIDEVTPHVVRIDSRAVVVRLSPPLAELLARPALGGRRFVLVTPDTSRLTIGLRAALVAAGGVWAVTMPTGFRDGITRVERASIDDAVEPPVAPPGQEADGSQPAASREQAVAETTQLSIDVALLHAEAHDTVLGGALEALADAVSGTKPLVWGRTEPLDHVWDRWVLTQDARHRAPVPSRILVEGDRLSAAVTARVSDDGIEETIALTVEVPGGIEGLDHAIDRLRAALAELSRRSTPTFALVLARIGELDRCLRPVEYPPPNPVALLIGAPSVARLDLDSRDFAGEQDVVVVGRPAEPAYLLTLGSAASSGWERLNDALNSVGGEPIDRRGRRDPHAP
;
A
#
# COMPACT_ATOMS: atom_id res chain seq x y z
N MET A 1 -14.64 8.04 10.51
CA MET A 1 -13.60 7.00 10.39
C MET A 1 -12.53 7.50 9.43
N SER A 2 -11.46 8.09 9.95
CA SER A 2 -10.33 8.60 9.15
C SER A 2 -9.44 7.44 8.71
N GLY A 3 -9.08 7.43 7.42
CA GLY A 3 -8.25 6.41 6.79
C GLY A 3 -6.91 6.26 7.51
N TRP A 4 -6.74 5.11 8.17
CA TRP A 4 -5.44 4.69 8.66
C TRP A 4 -4.55 4.33 7.47
N PRO A 5 -3.31 4.81 7.40
CA PRO A 5 -2.32 4.20 6.54
C PRO A 5 -2.01 2.83 7.16
N ILE A 6 -2.31 1.75 6.44
CA ILE A 6 -1.79 0.42 6.77
C ILE A 6 -0.26 0.55 6.68
N ARG A 7 0.38 0.79 7.84
CA ARG A 7 1.82 0.70 7.97
C ARG A 7 2.17 -0.76 7.73
N VAL A 8 2.69 -1.06 6.55
CA VAL A 8 3.42 -2.29 6.28
C VAL A 8 4.44 -2.45 7.41
N TRP A 9 4.31 -3.53 8.16
CA TRP A 9 5.21 -3.84 9.27
C TRP A 9 6.65 -3.87 8.75
N PRO A 10 7.61 -3.20 9.42
CA PRO A 10 9.00 -3.33 9.02
C PRO A 10 9.49 -4.73 9.40
N LEU A 11 9.78 -5.56 8.40
CA LEU A 11 10.67 -6.71 8.56
C LEU A 11 12.04 -6.17 9.00
N ARG A 12 12.38 -6.32 10.28
CA ARG A 12 13.72 -6.02 10.79
C ARG A 12 14.71 -6.99 10.17
N ARG A 13 15.81 -6.44 9.64
CA ARG A 13 16.98 -7.19 9.16
C ARG A 13 17.56 -8.07 10.27
N LEU A 14 17.96 -9.28 9.90
CA LEU A 14 18.93 -10.09 10.63
C LEU A 14 20.27 -9.35 10.63
N THR A 15 20.69 -8.79 11.77
CA THR A 15 22.07 -8.31 11.94
C THR A 15 22.91 -9.42 12.56
N SER A 16 23.77 -10.03 11.76
CA SER A 16 24.88 -10.86 12.22
C SER A 16 25.85 -10.01 13.04
N SER A 17 26.20 -10.49 14.23
CA SER A 17 27.13 -9.87 15.16
C SER A 17 28.58 -10.12 14.71
N HIS A 18 29.26 -9.08 14.24
CA HIS A 18 30.71 -9.10 14.07
C HIS A 18 31.35 -8.08 15.03
N ARG A 19 32.16 -8.59 15.95
CA ARG A 19 32.96 -7.78 16.89
C ARG A 19 34.16 -7.18 16.14
N PRO A 20 34.47 -5.88 16.29
CA PRO A 20 35.72 -5.32 15.79
C PRO A 20 36.85 -5.52 16.80
N GLY A 21 37.92 -6.16 16.35
CA GLY A 21 39.22 -6.19 17.02
C GLY A 21 40.00 -4.88 16.77
N SER A 22 40.85 -4.56 17.73
CA SER A 22 41.59 -3.32 17.91
C SER A 22 42.95 -3.25 17.18
N ASP A 23 43.36 -2.00 16.88
CA ASP A 23 44.73 -1.44 16.77
C ASP A 23 45.49 -1.50 15.41
N PRO A 24 46.50 -0.62 15.14
CA PRO A 24 46.53 0.85 15.25
C PRO A 24 47.16 1.58 14.00
N ALA A 25 46.97 2.91 13.98
CA ALA A 25 47.80 4.01 13.45
C ALA A 25 48.67 3.84 12.16
N GLY A 26 48.33 4.62 11.13
CA GLY A 26 49.16 4.98 9.97
C GLY A 26 48.83 6.40 9.46
N PRO A 27 49.73 7.08 8.73
CA PRO A 27 50.02 8.50 8.91
C PRO A 27 49.09 9.48 8.20
N VAL A 28 49.00 10.68 8.78
CA VAL A 28 48.19 11.82 8.38
C VAL A 28 48.69 12.41 7.04
N ALA A 29 47.87 12.32 5.99
CA ALA A 29 48.12 12.98 4.72
C ALA A 29 47.39 14.33 4.66
N HIS A 30 48.14 15.40 4.38
CA HIS A 30 47.66 16.76 4.19
C HIS A 30 46.56 16.85 3.13
N VAL A 31 45.33 17.19 3.55
CA VAL A 31 44.25 17.57 2.64
C VAL A 31 44.48 19.02 2.22
N ARG A 32 44.85 19.22 0.95
CA ARG A 32 44.79 20.53 0.30
C ARG A 32 43.31 20.90 0.12
N GLU A 33 42.88 21.99 0.75
CA GLU A 33 41.56 22.58 0.55
C GLU A 33 41.37 22.97 -0.93
N PHE A 34 40.52 22.20 -1.62
CA PHE A 34 39.90 22.62 -2.86
C PHE A 34 38.76 23.57 -2.52
N THR A 35 39.00 24.88 -2.61
CA THR A 35 37.95 25.90 -2.63
C THR A 35 37.25 25.89 -3.98
N GLY A 36 36.50 24.82 -4.24
CA GLY A 36 35.54 24.74 -5.33
C GLY A 36 34.32 25.59 -5.00
N ARG A 37 34.01 26.57 -5.86
CA ARG A 37 32.76 27.34 -5.83
C ARG A 37 31.58 26.41 -5.56
N VAL A 38 30.86 26.66 -4.47
CA VAL A 38 29.57 26.04 -4.18
C VAL A 38 28.65 26.37 -5.35
N GLY A 39 28.43 25.39 -6.23
CA GLY A 39 27.38 25.50 -7.25
C GLY A 39 26.07 25.73 -6.53
N ILE A 40 25.28 26.71 -7.00
CA ILE A 40 23.91 26.90 -6.52
C ILE A 40 23.21 25.54 -6.64
N PRO A 41 22.67 24.95 -5.55
CA PRO A 41 21.94 23.70 -5.68
C PRO A 41 20.75 23.97 -6.60
N ILE A 42 20.80 23.42 -7.80
CA ILE A 42 19.73 23.57 -8.79
C ILE A 42 18.49 22.93 -8.16
N ARG A 43 17.51 23.77 -7.79
CA ARG A 43 16.21 23.29 -7.29
C ARG A 43 15.57 22.47 -8.40
N HIS A 44 14.97 21.34 -8.02
CA HIS A 44 14.26 20.50 -8.98
C HIS A 44 13.15 21.32 -9.67
N PRO A 45 12.99 21.24 -11.01
CA PRO A 45 12.12 22.15 -11.77
C PRO A 45 10.63 22.04 -11.41
N LEU A 46 10.20 20.93 -10.80
CA LEU A 46 8.83 20.74 -10.31
C LEU A 46 8.58 21.32 -8.91
N ILE A 47 9.57 21.91 -8.25
CA ILE A 47 9.36 22.53 -6.94
C ILE A 47 8.95 23.98 -7.16
N ASP A 48 7.69 24.28 -6.88
CA ASP A 48 7.15 25.64 -6.95
C ASP A 48 7.52 26.47 -5.72
N GLU A 49 7.51 25.85 -4.54
CA GLU A 49 7.77 26.53 -3.27
C GLU A 49 8.38 25.59 -2.23
N VAL A 50 9.21 26.15 -1.34
CA VAL A 50 9.75 25.44 -0.17
C VAL A 50 9.51 26.30 1.06
N THR A 51 8.73 25.78 2.00
CA THR A 51 8.40 26.41 3.28
C THR A 51 9.21 25.72 4.41
N PRO A 52 9.00 26.09 5.69
CA PRO A 52 9.63 25.38 6.81
C PRO A 52 9.29 23.88 6.85
N HIS A 53 8.05 23.49 6.51
CA HIS A 53 7.57 22.11 6.65
C HIS A 53 7.31 21.39 5.32
N VAL A 54 7.19 22.12 4.20
CA VAL A 54 6.68 21.60 2.93
C VAL A 54 7.62 21.86 1.75
N VAL A 55 7.67 20.87 0.85
CA VAL A 55 8.09 21.04 -0.54
C VAL A 55 6.84 20.98 -1.41
N ARG A 56 6.43 22.12 -1.96
CA ARG A 56 5.17 22.27 -2.69
C ARG A 56 5.37 22.02 -4.19
N ILE A 57 4.42 21.30 -4.76
CA ILE A 57 4.34 20.98 -6.19
C ILE A 57 2.92 21.33 -6.64
N ASP A 58 2.77 22.27 -7.55
CA ASP A 58 1.49 22.70 -8.10
C ASP A 58 1.19 21.96 -9.40
N SER A 59 -0.06 21.52 -9.56
CA SER A 59 -0.57 21.02 -10.83
C SER A 59 -1.97 21.55 -11.09
N ARG A 60 -2.21 22.01 -12.32
CA ARG A 60 -3.53 22.42 -12.81
C ARG A 60 -4.11 21.43 -13.82
N ALA A 61 -3.47 20.28 -13.99
CA ALA A 61 -3.93 19.27 -14.93
C ALA A 61 -5.21 18.60 -14.42
N VAL A 62 -6.20 18.43 -15.31
CA VAL A 62 -7.45 17.72 -15.00
C VAL A 62 -7.17 16.28 -14.55
N VAL A 63 -6.17 15.63 -15.17
CA VAL A 63 -5.64 14.33 -14.72
C VAL A 63 -4.17 14.51 -14.42
N VAL A 64 -3.80 14.36 -13.14
CA VAL A 64 -2.40 14.44 -12.70
C VAL A 64 -1.81 13.05 -12.67
N ARG A 65 -0.73 12.87 -13.44
CA ARG A 65 -0.07 11.59 -13.67
C ARG A 65 1.32 11.54 -13.03
N LEU A 66 1.83 10.35 -12.80
CA LEU A 66 3.20 10.15 -12.32
C LEU A 66 4.20 10.32 -13.47
N SER A 67 4.45 11.56 -13.89
CA SER A 67 5.43 11.84 -14.93
C SER A 67 6.86 11.49 -14.49
N PRO A 68 7.81 11.26 -15.43
CA PRO A 68 9.19 10.93 -15.07
C PRO A 68 9.88 11.92 -14.12
N PRO A 69 9.80 13.24 -14.32
CA PRO A 69 10.40 14.19 -13.37
C PRO A 69 9.73 14.17 -12.00
N LEU A 70 8.42 13.88 -11.93
CA LEU A 70 7.71 13.79 -10.66
C LEU A 70 8.08 12.51 -9.90
N ALA A 71 8.22 11.39 -10.61
CA ALA A 71 8.72 10.16 -10.03
C ALA A 71 10.14 10.30 -9.50
N GLU A 72 11.02 10.99 -10.25
CA GLU A 72 12.39 11.28 -9.81
C GLU A 72 12.42 12.15 -8.55
N LEU A 73 11.57 13.19 -8.48
CA LEU A 73 11.45 14.03 -7.30
C LEU A 73 10.97 13.24 -6.08
N LEU A 74 9.89 12.46 -6.23
CA LEU A 74 9.28 11.68 -5.15
C LEU A 74 10.14 10.49 -4.70
N ALA A 75 11.11 10.04 -5.51
CA ALA A 75 12.07 9.01 -5.12
C ALA A 75 13.17 9.53 -4.18
N ARG A 76 13.33 10.85 -4.05
CA ARG A 76 14.34 11.47 -3.20
C ARG A 76 13.76 11.73 -1.79
N PRO A 77 14.57 11.67 -0.73
CA PRO A 77 14.18 12.23 0.55
C PRO A 77 13.80 13.70 0.38
N ALA A 78 12.67 14.11 0.97
CA ALA A 78 12.25 15.49 0.93
C ALA A 78 13.31 16.40 1.58
N LEU A 79 13.49 17.59 1.00
CA LEU A 79 14.57 18.50 1.35
C LEU A 79 14.55 18.85 2.84
N GLY A 80 15.61 18.51 3.57
CA GLY A 80 15.76 18.84 5.00
C GLY A 80 14.63 18.33 5.90
N GLY A 81 14.09 17.13 5.64
CA GLY A 81 13.09 16.49 6.51
C GLY A 81 11.65 17.01 6.34
N ARG A 82 11.41 17.85 5.33
CA ARG A 82 10.08 18.36 4.95
C ARG A 82 9.20 17.24 4.38
N ARG A 83 7.94 17.53 4.05
CA ARG A 83 7.08 16.61 3.28
C ARG A 83 6.70 17.19 1.93
N PHE A 84 6.55 16.33 0.94
CA PHE A 84 6.01 16.75 -0.36
C PHE A 84 4.52 17.05 -0.23
N VAL A 85 4.06 18.18 -0.77
CA VAL A 85 2.63 18.47 -0.89
C VAL A 85 2.30 18.77 -2.34
N LEU A 86 1.50 17.90 -2.95
CA LEU A 86 0.93 18.11 -4.27
C LEU A 86 -0.34 18.96 -4.12
N VAL A 87 -0.36 20.13 -4.75
CA VAL A 87 -1.48 21.06 -4.72
C VAL A 87 -2.21 21.04 -6.06
N THR A 88 -3.52 20.83 -6.03
CA THR A 88 -4.36 20.83 -7.23
C THR A 88 -5.63 21.65 -7.05
N PRO A 89 -6.30 22.09 -8.13
CA PRO A 89 -7.72 22.44 -8.10
C PRO A 89 -8.61 21.24 -7.70
N ASP A 90 -9.85 21.50 -7.33
CA ASP A 90 -10.88 20.49 -7.02
C ASP A 90 -11.39 19.73 -8.25
N THR A 91 -11.21 20.29 -9.44
CA THR A 91 -11.48 19.66 -10.75
C THR A 91 -10.42 18.63 -11.16
N SER A 92 -9.30 18.53 -10.43
CA SER A 92 -8.22 17.60 -10.74
C SER A 92 -8.47 16.23 -10.11
N ARG A 93 -7.98 15.18 -10.78
CA ARG A 93 -7.95 13.83 -10.22
C ARG A 93 -6.57 13.20 -10.37
N LEU A 94 -6.22 12.34 -9.44
CA LEU A 94 -4.93 11.65 -9.43
C LEU A 94 -5.07 10.27 -10.04
N THR A 95 -4.14 9.86 -10.89
CA THR A 95 -4.03 8.46 -11.25
C THR A 95 -3.63 7.61 -10.03
N ILE A 96 -3.95 6.32 -10.05
CA ILE A 96 -3.54 5.39 -8.99
C ILE A 96 -2.02 5.36 -8.85
N GLY A 97 -1.30 5.43 -9.97
CA GLY A 97 0.16 5.45 -9.97
C GLY A 97 0.76 6.66 -9.26
N LEU A 98 0.24 7.86 -9.52
CA LEU A 98 0.67 9.05 -8.79
C LEU A 98 0.30 8.97 -7.31
N ARG A 99 -0.92 8.55 -6.99
CA ARG A 99 -1.35 8.38 -5.59
C ARG A 99 -0.41 7.44 -4.84
N ALA A 100 -0.10 6.28 -5.41
CA ALA A 100 0.79 5.30 -4.80
C ALA A 100 2.20 5.86 -4.57
N ALA A 101 2.75 6.58 -5.55
CA ALA A 101 4.06 7.21 -5.43
C ALA A 101 4.08 8.31 -4.36
N LEU A 102 3.02 9.13 -4.30
CA LEU A 102 2.89 10.20 -3.31
C LEU A 102 2.81 9.64 -1.89
N VAL A 103 1.98 8.62 -1.66
CA VAL A 103 1.85 7.94 -0.34
C VAL A 103 3.19 7.34 0.08
N ALA A 104 3.88 6.66 -0.84
CA ALA A 104 5.16 6.04 -0.54
C ALA A 104 6.29 7.05 -0.27
N ALA A 105 6.22 8.24 -0.86
CA ALA A 105 7.10 9.37 -0.54
C ALA A 105 6.72 10.07 0.78
N GLY A 106 5.65 9.61 1.46
CA GLY A 106 5.09 10.29 2.62
C GLY A 106 4.53 11.67 2.27
N GLY A 107 4.14 11.90 1.02
CA GLY A 107 3.56 13.17 0.59
C GLY A 107 2.07 13.30 0.97
N VAL A 108 1.54 14.51 0.78
CA VAL A 108 0.14 14.87 1.01
C VAL A 108 -0.45 15.45 -0.27
N TRP A 109 -1.74 15.21 -0.49
CA TRP A 109 -2.50 15.85 -1.56
C TRP A 109 -3.38 16.95 -0.97
N ALA A 110 -3.11 18.20 -1.35
CA ALA A 110 -3.89 19.36 -0.98
C ALA A 110 -4.69 19.87 -2.19
N VAL A 111 -5.95 20.20 -1.94
CA VAL A 111 -6.88 20.75 -2.92
C VAL A 111 -7.09 22.20 -2.56
N THR A 112 -6.90 23.09 -3.53
CA THR A 112 -7.05 24.54 -3.33
C THR A 112 -8.53 24.87 -3.11
N MET A 113 -8.80 25.69 -2.10
CA MET A 113 -10.11 26.23 -1.77
C MET A 113 -10.05 27.77 -1.78
N PRO A 114 -11.17 28.49 -1.87
CA PRO A 114 -11.17 29.97 -1.84
C PRO A 114 -10.47 30.57 -0.61
N THR A 115 -10.49 29.89 0.53
CA THR A 115 -9.97 30.38 1.82
C THR A 115 -8.87 29.51 2.42
N GLY A 116 -8.19 28.68 1.61
CA GLY A 116 -7.11 27.82 2.08
C GLY A 116 -6.96 26.53 1.27
N PHE A 117 -6.74 25.43 1.99
CA PHE A 117 -6.54 24.11 1.40
C PHE A 117 -7.43 23.07 2.07
N ARG A 118 -7.65 21.97 1.36
CA ARG A 118 -8.39 20.83 1.85
C ARG A 118 -7.66 19.56 1.47
N ASP A 119 -7.46 18.66 2.40
CA ASP A 119 -6.86 17.36 2.09
C ASP A 119 -7.73 16.61 1.07
N GLY A 120 -7.12 16.16 -0.03
CA GLY A 120 -7.82 15.50 -1.13
C GLY A 120 -8.31 14.09 -0.78
N ILE A 121 -7.82 13.49 0.30
CA ILE A 121 -8.22 12.17 0.80
C ILE A 121 -9.08 12.31 2.06
N THR A 122 -8.56 12.96 3.11
CA THR A 122 -9.22 13.04 4.42
C THR A 122 -10.29 14.13 4.49
N ARG A 123 -10.32 15.03 3.49
CA ARG A 123 -11.26 16.15 3.38
C ARG A 123 -11.12 17.22 4.46
N VAL A 124 -10.09 17.11 5.31
CA VAL A 124 -9.84 18.06 6.38
C VAL A 124 -9.35 19.39 5.81
N GLU A 125 -9.98 20.49 6.22
CA GLU A 125 -9.62 21.85 5.79
C GLU A 125 -8.45 22.41 6.62
N ARG A 126 -7.64 23.23 5.96
CA ARG A 126 -6.41 23.83 6.45
C ARG A 126 -6.30 25.28 5.99
N ALA A 127 -5.90 26.16 6.89
CA ALA A 127 -5.72 27.57 6.56
C ALA A 127 -4.41 27.82 5.79
N SER A 128 -3.35 27.07 6.13
CA SER A 128 -2.03 27.14 5.50
C SER A 128 -1.63 25.81 4.85
N ILE A 129 -0.71 25.88 3.89
CA ILE A 129 -0.08 24.70 3.30
C ILE A 129 0.84 23.98 4.29
N ASP A 130 1.44 24.70 5.24
CA ASP A 130 2.28 24.10 6.28
C ASP A 130 1.45 23.20 7.21
N ASP A 131 0.17 23.54 7.44
CA ASP A 131 -0.74 22.74 8.26
C ASP A 131 -1.18 21.44 7.54
N ALA A 132 -0.91 21.31 6.23
CA ALA A 132 -1.28 20.12 5.45
C ALA A 132 -0.50 18.88 5.88
N VAL A 133 0.64 19.05 6.54
CA VAL A 133 1.49 17.93 6.99
C VAL A 133 1.15 17.46 8.41
N GLU A 134 0.34 18.23 9.13
CA GLU A 134 -0.08 17.93 10.49
C GLU A 134 -1.09 16.79 10.52
N PRO A 135 -0.98 15.85 11.49
CA PRO A 135 -1.96 14.79 11.62
C PRO A 135 -3.36 15.38 11.82
N PRO A 136 -4.41 14.75 11.27
CA PRO A 136 -5.79 15.15 11.58
C PRO A 136 -6.03 15.07 13.08
N VAL A 137 -6.22 16.22 13.73
CA VAL A 137 -6.66 16.27 15.12
C VAL A 137 -8.18 16.09 15.10
N ALA A 138 -8.67 14.96 15.63
CA ALA A 138 -10.08 14.86 15.96
C ALA A 138 -10.37 15.88 17.08
N PRO A 139 -11.37 16.78 16.92
CA PRO A 139 -11.68 17.72 17.97
C PRO A 139 -12.10 16.97 19.25
N PRO A 140 -11.58 17.33 20.43
CA PRO A 140 -11.98 16.69 21.67
C PRO A 140 -13.47 16.95 21.94
N GLY A 141 -14.25 15.88 22.11
CA GLY A 141 -15.67 15.95 22.50
C GLY A 141 -16.70 15.63 21.40
N GLN A 142 -16.29 15.25 20.19
CA GLN A 142 -17.21 14.60 19.24
C GLN A 142 -17.22 13.09 19.50
N GLU A 143 -18.03 12.66 20.47
CA GLU A 143 -18.65 11.34 20.38
C GLU A 143 -19.33 11.24 19.02
N ALA A 144 -19.18 10.09 18.37
CA ALA A 144 -19.62 9.81 17.02
C ALA A 144 -21.16 9.76 16.94
N ASP A 145 -21.81 10.90 17.06
CA ASP A 145 -23.18 11.08 16.58
C ASP A 145 -23.13 11.58 15.13
N GLY A 146 -23.77 10.83 14.25
CA GLY A 146 -23.71 10.94 12.79
C GLY A 146 -24.40 12.18 12.21
N SER A 147 -24.18 13.34 12.79
CA SER A 147 -24.78 14.61 12.36
C SER A 147 -23.78 15.77 12.48
N GLN A 148 -22.81 15.82 11.56
CA GLN A 148 -22.27 17.12 11.13
C GLN A 148 -23.16 17.67 10.01
N PRO A 149 -23.44 18.98 9.96
CA PRO A 149 -24.21 19.55 8.86
C PRO A 149 -23.51 19.27 7.53
N ALA A 150 -24.23 18.60 6.63
CA ALA A 150 -23.83 18.34 5.25
C ALA A 150 -23.75 19.67 4.47
N ALA A 151 -22.77 20.50 4.75
CA ALA A 151 -22.40 21.59 3.85
C ALA A 151 -21.73 20.94 2.61
N SER A 152 -22.57 20.62 1.62
CA SER A 152 -22.24 20.31 0.23
C SER A 152 -20.89 19.61 0.02
N ARG A 153 -20.67 18.47 0.69
CA ARG A 153 -19.58 17.59 0.31
C ARG A 153 -20.00 16.92 -0.99
N GLU A 154 -19.30 17.24 -2.08
CA GLU A 154 -19.50 16.54 -3.34
C GLU A 154 -19.21 15.06 -3.08
N GLN A 155 -20.27 14.25 -3.10
CA GLN A 155 -20.18 12.80 -2.98
C GLN A 155 -19.76 12.24 -4.34
N ALA A 156 -19.01 11.15 -4.34
CA ALA A 156 -18.68 10.46 -5.58
C ALA A 156 -19.99 10.07 -6.31
N VAL A 157 -20.19 10.63 -7.52
CA VAL A 157 -21.33 10.31 -8.40
C VAL A 157 -20.98 9.18 -9.39
N ALA A 158 -19.70 8.79 -9.48
CA ALA A 158 -19.27 7.64 -10.27
C ALA A 158 -19.25 6.38 -9.39
N GLU A 159 -20.04 5.37 -9.80
CA GLU A 159 -20.54 4.31 -8.90
C GLU A 159 -19.96 2.92 -9.19
N THR A 160 -18.80 2.80 -9.84
CA THR A 160 -18.34 1.45 -10.17
C THR A 160 -17.88 0.72 -8.90
N THR A 161 -18.36 -0.51 -8.74
CA THR A 161 -17.94 -1.38 -7.65
C THR A 161 -16.59 -1.96 -8.00
N GLN A 162 -15.63 -1.78 -7.10
CA GLN A 162 -14.24 -2.22 -7.27
C GLN A 162 -13.80 -3.04 -6.07
N LEU A 163 -12.88 -3.96 -6.31
CA LEU A 163 -12.10 -4.61 -5.26
C LEU A 163 -10.70 -3.98 -5.22
N SER A 164 -10.33 -3.45 -4.06
CA SER A 164 -8.96 -3.07 -3.71
C SER A 164 -8.33 -4.25 -3.00
N ILE A 165 -7.23 -4.76 -3.54
CA ILE A 165 -6.57 -5.98 -3.10
C ILE A 165 -5.11 -5.64 -2.83
N ASP A 166 -4.73 -5.69 -1.55
CA ASP A 166 -3.34 -5.54 -1.12
C ASP A 166 -2.79 -6.92 -0.78
N VAL A 167 -1.72 -7.36 -1.46
CA VAL A 167 -1.07 -8.66 -1.23
C VAL A 167 0.42 -8.47 -1.11
N ALA A 168 1.06 -9.16 -0.16
CA ALA A 168 2.51 -9.33 -0.16
C ALA A 168 2.89 -10.80 -0.25
N LEU A 169 3.93 -11.07 -1.04
CA LEU A 169 4.46 -12.38 -1.32
C LEU A 169 5.97 -12.39 -1.09
N LEU A 170 6.46 -13.54 -0.62
CA LEU A 170 7.87 -13.88 -0.62
C LEU A 170 8.11 -14.91 -1.70
N HIS A 171 9.04 -14.60 -2.59
CA HIS A 171 9.54 -15.53 -3.59
C HIS A 171 10.93 -16.01 -3.18
N ALA A 172 11.16 -17.31 -3.27
CA ALA A 172 12.48 -17.87 -3.06
C ALA A 172 13.48 -17.29 -4.09
N GLU A 173 14.76 -17.28 -3.72
CA GLU A 173 15.87 -16.95 -4.62
C GLU A 173 16.06 -18.07 -5.66
N ALA A 174 15.21 -18.06 -6.68
CA ALA A 174 15.29 -18.99 -7.79
C ALA A 174 15.41 -18.21 -9.10
N HIS A 175 16.25 -18.70 -10.01
CA HIS A 175 16.52 -17.99 -11.27
C HIS A 175 15.25 -17.89 -12.15
N ASP A 176 14.34 -18.83 -11.98
CA ASP A 176 13.02 -18.95 -12.62
C ASP A 176 11.88 -18.24 -11.86
N THR A 177 12.17 -17.53 -10.75
CA THR A 177 11.18 -16.67 -10.09
C THR A 177 10.71 -15.59 -11.06
N VAL A 178 9.40 -15.50 -11.28
CA VAL A 178 8.75 -14.54 -12.19
C VAL A 178 7.63 -13.79 -11.47
N LEU A 179 7.78 -12.47 -11.35
CA LEU A 179 6.82 -11.55 -10.73
C LEU A 179 5.52 -11.43 -11.53
N GLY A 180 4.48 -10.86 -10.92
CA GLY A 180 3.21 -10.54 -11.56
C GLY A 180 2.24 -11.71 -11.68
N GLY A 181 2.61 -12.92 -11.28
CA GLY A 181 1.72 -14.09 -11.37
C GLY A 181 0.51 -14.01 -10.45
N ALA A 182 0.71 -13.50 -9.22
CA ALA A 182 -0.40 -13.23 -8.31
C ALA A 182 -1.33 -12.15 -8.88
N LEU A 183 -0.76 -11.09 -9.47
CA LEU A 183 -1.53 -10.01 -10.07
C LEU A 183 -2.42 -10.53 -11.21
N GLU A 184 -1.90 -11.36 -12.11
CA GLU A 184 -2.69 -12.02 -13.17
C GLU A 184 -3.82 -12.87 -12.60
N ALA A 185 -3.51 -13.73 -11.62
CA ALA A 185 -4.49 -14.65 -11.04
C ALA A 185 -5.64 -13.92 -10.32
N LEU A 186 -5.34 -12.85 -9.59
CA LEU A 186 -6.33 -12.08 -8.84
C LEU A 186 -7.19 -11.23 -9.79
N ALA A 187 -6.61 -10.62 -10.82
CA ALA A 187 -7.35 -9.87 -11.83
C ALA A 187 -8.31 -10.75 -12.64
N ASP A 188 -7.83 -11.92 -13.06
CA ASP A 188 -8.61 -12.93 -13.78
C ASP A 188 -9.76 -13.45 -12.91
N ALA A 189 -9.49 -13.76 -11.63
CA ALA A 189 -10.50 -14.22 -10.69
C ALA A 189 -11.64 -13.21 -10.51
N VAL A 190 -11.35 -11.91 -10.42
CA VAL A 190 -12.41 -10.91 -10.21
C VAL A 190 -13.15 -10.59 -11.50
N SER A 191 -12.43 -10.32 -12.58
CA SER A 191 -12.99 -9.67 -13.78
C SER A 191 -12.80 -10.44 -15.08
N GLY A 192 -12.05 -11.55 -15.07
CA GLY A 192 -11.62 -12.27 -16.27
C GLY A 192 -10.66 -11.45 -17.15
N THR A 193 -10.10 -10.35 -16.62
CA THR A 193 -9.16 -9.50 -17.35
C THR A 193 -7.72 -9.79 -16.96
N LYS A 194 -6.81 -9.36 -17.84
CA LYS A 194 -5.38 -9.48 -17.65
C LYS A 194 -4.71 -8.10 -17.72
N PRO A 195 -3.54 -7.95 -17.10
CA PRO A 195 -2.71 -6.78 -17.32
C PRO A 195 -2.33 -6.64 -18.79
N LEU A 196 -2.23 -5.41 -19.27
CA LEU A 196 -1.95 -5.13 -20.68
C LEU A 196 -0.65 -4.36 -20.86
N VAL A 197 -0.40 -3.40 -19.98
CA VAL A 197 0.79 -2.54 -20.04
C VAL A 197 1.33 -2.27 -18.65
N TRP A 198 2.63 -1.99 -18.59
CA TRP A 198 3.30 -1.57 -17.38
C TRP A 198 4.34 -0.50 -17.68
N GLY A 199 4.79 0.17 -16.63
CA GLY A 199 5.82 1.19 -16.71
C GLY A 199 6.17 1.70 -15.32
N ARG A 200 7.27 2.42 -15.19
CA ARG A 200 7.68 3.00 -13.88
C ARG A 200 7.04 4.36 -13.61
N THR A 201 6.58 4.98 -14.68
CA THR A 201 6.05 6.33 -14.77
C THR A 201 4.97 6.32 -15.83
N GLU A 202 4.13 7.34 -15.85
CA GLU A 202 3.11 7.49 -16.88
C GLU A 202 3.57 8.46 -17.97
N PRO A 203 3.24 8.20 -19.26
CA PRO A 203 2.45 7.07 -19.76
C PRO A 203 3.20 5.73 -19.67
N LEU A 204 2.44 4.62 -19.58
CA LEU A 204 3.00 3.27 -19.52
C LEU A 204 3.45 2.85 -20.92
N ASP A 205 4.71 2.43 -21.04
CA ASP A 205 5.43 2.29 -22.30
C ASP A 205 5.80 0.84 -22.65
N HIS A 206 5.56 -0.11 -21.74
CA HIS A 206 5.85 -1.52 -21.96
C HIS A 206 4.57 -2.34 -22.04
N VAL A 207 4.50 -3.24 -23.02
CA VAL A 207 3.48 -4.30 -23.04
C VAL A 207 3.73 -5.24 -21.85
N TRP A 208 2.64 -5.76 -21.28
CA TRP A 208 2.71 -6.71 -20.18
C TRP A 208 3.50 -7.96 -20.58
N ASP A 209 4.67 -8.08 -19.96
CA ASP A 209 5.53 -9.25 -20.03
C ASP A 209 6.16 -9.41 -18.64
N ARG A 210 5.76 -10.48 -17.95
CA ARG A 210 6.22 -10.77 -16.59
C ARG A 210 7.72 -11.03 -16.52
N TRP A 211 8.31 -11.61 -17.56
CA TRP A 211 9.75 -11.86 -17.59
C TRP A 211 10.51 -10.54 -17.70
N VAL A 212 10.10 -9.65 -18.62
CA VAL A 212 10.74 -8.34 -18.79
C VAL A 212 10.58 -7.48 -17.53
N LEU A 213 9.39 -7.47 -16.93
CA LEU A 213 9.12 -6.80 -15.66
C LEU A 213 10.05 -7.31 -14.53
N THR A 214 10.23 -8.63 -14.47
CA THR A 214 11.12 -9.26 -13.48
C THR A 214 12.58 -8.88 -13.71
N GLN A 215 13.03 -8.82 -14.97
CA GLN A 215 14.39 -8.37 -15.28
C GLN A 215 14.63 -6.90 -14.94
N ASP A 216 13.65 -5.99 -15.16
CA ASP A 216 13.76 -4.59 -14.71
C ASP A 216 13.91 -4.51 -13.18
N ALA A 217 13.13 -5.31 -12.44
CA ALA A 217 13.23 -5.37 -10.99
C ALA A 217 14.61 -5.87 -10.52
N ARG A 218 15.13 -6.95 -11.12
CA ARG A 218 16.45 -7.50 -10.79
C ARG A 218 17.59 -6.54 -11.14
N HIS A 219 17.54 -5.90 -12.30
CA HIS A 219 18.58 -4.97 -12.75
C HIS A 219 18.78 -3.77 -11.81
N ARG A 220 17.75 -3.41 -11.07
CA ARG A 220 17.77 -2.24 -10.17
C ARG A 220 18.03 -2.59 -8.71
N ALA A 221 18.14 -3.87 -8.40
CA ALA A 221 18.55 -4.31 -7.08
C ALA A 221 19.87 -3.59 -6.67
N PRO A 222 19.99 -3.14 -5.42
CA PRO A 222 19.08 -3.33 -4.28
C PRO A 222 18.00 -2.25 -4.13
N VAL A 223 17.86 -1.32 -5.08
CA VAL A 223 16.85 -0.27 -5.01
C VAL A 223 15.47 -0.88 -5.31
N PRO A 224 14.45 -0.70 -4.44
CA PRO A 224 13.11 -1.19 -4.70
C PRO A 224 12.55 -0.66 -6.04
N SER A 225 12.00 -1.55 -6.84
CA SER A 225 11.33 -1.18 -8.09
C SER A 225 9.84 -1.03 -7.84
N ARG A 226 9.31 0.18 -8.11
CA ARG A 226 7.88 0.43 -8.21
C ARG A 226 7.49 0.41 -9.68
N ILE A 227 6.49 -0.41 -9.99
CA ILE A 227 5.97 -0.64 -11.32
C ILE A 227 4.48 -0.37 -11.29
N LEU A 228 4.02 0.47 -12.20
CA LEU A 228 2.61 0.73 -12.47
C LEU A 228 2.14 -0.25 -13.53
N VAL A 229 0.91 -0.72 -13.39
CA VAL A 229 0.30 -1.70 -14.29
C VAL A 229 -1.12 -1.27 -14.60
N GLU A 230 -1.52 -1.33 -15.87
CA GLU A 230 -2.89 -1.06 -16.30
C GLU A 230 -3.40 -2.20 -17.20
N GLY A 231 -4.71 -2.41 -17.14
CA GLY A 231 -5.47 -3.25 -18.06
C GLY A 231 -6.85 -2.63 -18.31
N ASP A 232 -7.73 -3.38 -18.97
CA ASP A 232 -9.08 -2.89 -19.33
C ASP A 232 -9.87 -2.46 -18.07
N ARG A 233 -9.89 -3.34 -17.06
CA ARG A 233 -10.67 -3.18 -15.83
C ARG A 233 -9.83 -3.11 -14.57
N LEU A 234 -8.52 -2.96 -14.71
CA LEU A 234 -7.59 -2.99 -13.58
C LEU A 234 -6.55 -1.89 -13.66
N SER A 235 -6.12 -1.45 -12.48
CA SER A 235 -4.96 -0.61 -12.25
C SER A 235 -4.22 -1.17 -11.04
N ALA A 236 -2.89 -1.26 -11.09
CA ALA A 236 -2.12 -1.75 -9.95
C ALA A 236 -0.78 -1.05 -9.80
N ALA A 237 -0.26 -1.10 -8.58
CA ALA A 237 1.13 -0.82 -8.27
C ALA A 237 1.79 -2.10 -7.73
N VAL A 238 2.87 -2.53 -8.38
CA VAL A 238 3.73 -3.62 -7.92
C VAL A 238 5.01 -3.01 -7.37
N THR A 239 5.39 -3.41 -6.16
CA THR A 239 6.68 -3.08 -5.57
C THR A 239 7.48 -4.36 -5.40
N ALA A 240 8.65 -4.41 -6.04
CA ALA A 240 9.59 -5.51 -5.91
C ALA A 240 10.83 -5.07 -5.12
N ARG A 241 11.16 -5.81 -4.07
CA ARG A 241 12.44 -5.68 -3.34
C ARG A 241 13.24 -6.94 -3.58
N VAL A 242 14.30 -6.83 -4.35
CA VAL A 242 15.20 -7.94 -4.66
C VAL A 242 16.37 -7.91 -3.69
N SER A 243 16.64 -9.04 -3.05
CA SER A 243 17.74 -9.27 -2.11
C SER A 243 18.34 -10.66 -2.33
N ASP A 244 19.44 -10.94 -1.64
CA ASP A 244 20.08 -12.26 -1.65
C ASP A 244 19.14 -13.34 -1.09
N ASP A 245 18.25 -13.01 -0.14
CA ASP A 245 17.30 -13.97 0.45
C ASP A 245 16.07 -14.25 -0.45
N GLY A 246 15.97 -13.62 -1.62
CA GLY A 246 14.85 -13.73 -2.56
C GLY A 246 14.19 -12.40 -2.89
N ILE A 247 12.94 -12.47 -3.37
CA ILE A 247 12.18 -11.30 -3.83
C ILE A 247 10.91 -11.12 -3.02
N GLU A 248 10.78 -9.95 -2.38
CA GLU A 248 9.52 -9.51 -1.81
C GLU A 248 8.70 -8.77 -2.88
N GLU A 249 7.51 -9.29 -3.19
CA GLU A 249 6.56 -8.67 -4.11
C GLU A 249 5.35 -8.16 -3.33
N THR A 250 5.09 -6.86 -3.40
CA THR A 250 3.85 -6.25 -2.88
C THR A 250 3.00 -5.75 -4.02
N ILE A 251 1.73 -6.11 -4.05
CA ILE A 251 0.76 -5.74 -5.08
C ILE A 251 -0.36 -4.96 -4.40
N ALA A 252 -0.62 -3.75 -4.90
CA ALA A 252 -1.83 -3.00 -4.62
C ALA A 252 -2.66 -2.95 -5.91
N LEU A 253 -3.66 -3.81 -6.03
CA LEU A 253 -4.50 -3.99 -7.21
C LEU A 253 -5.87 -3.38 -6.97
N THR A 254 -6.35 -2.55 -7.90
CA THR A 254 -7.75 -2.15 -8.00
C THR A 254 -8.32 -2.77 -9.25
N VAL A 255 -9.41 -3.52 -9.11
CA VAL A 255 -10.08 -4.18 -10.24
C VAL A 255 -11.59 -3.95 -10.16
N GLU A 256 -12.19 -3.63 -11.30
CA GLU A 256 -13.63 -3.46 -11.44
C GLU A 256 -14.36 -4.79 -11.29
N VAL A 257 -15.47 -4.80 -10.56
CA VAL A 257 -16.36 -5.96 -10.43
C VAL A 257 -17.36 -5.94 -11.59
N PRO A 258 -17.35 -6.93 -12.50
CA PRO A 258 -18.36 -7.02 -13.55
C PRO A 258 -19.76 -7.17 -12.95
N GLY A 259 -20.72 -6.38 -13.44
CA GLY A 259 -22.08 -6.35 -12.89
C GLY A 259 -22.24 -5.49 -11.64
N GLY A 260 -21.20 -4.75 -11.22
CA GLY A 260 -21.27 -3.84 -10.09
C GLY A 260 -21.53 -4.57 -8.77
N ILE A 261 -22.36 -3.97 -7.91
CA ILE A 261 -22.64 -4.50 -6.58
C ILE A 261 -23.33 -5.87 -6.63
N GLU A 262 -24.15 -6.14 -7.64
CA GLU A 262 -24.84 -7.43 -7.82
C GLU A 262 -23.85 -8.57 -8.12
N GLY A 263 -22.73 -8.26 -8.77
CA GLY A 263 -21.65 -9.22 -9.06
C GLY A 263 -20.63 -9.40 -7.94
N LEU A 264 -20.72 -8.61 -6.86
CA LEU A 264 -19.67 -8.51 -5.85
C LEU A 264 -19.47 -9.82 -5.08
N ASP A 265 -20.53 -10.46 -4.60
CA ASP A 265 -20.42 -11.70 -3.82
C ASP A 265 -19.79 -12.82 -4.64
N HIS A 266 -20.19 -12.94 -5.91
CA HIS A 266 -19.59 -13.93 -6.80
C HIS A 266 -18.11 -13.62 -7.11
N ALA A 267 -17.73 -12.35 -7.22
CA ALA A 267 -16.33 -11.94 -7.36
C ALA A 267 -15.51 -12.23 -6.09
N ILE A 268 -16.09 -12.04 -4.89
CA ILE A 268 -15.45 -12.39 -3.61
C ILE A 268 -15.17 -13.89 -3.56
N ASP A 269 -16.13 -14.73 -3.94
CA ASP A 269 -15.95 -16.20 -3.94
C ASP A 269 -14.83 -16.65 -4.88
N ARG A 270 -14.81 -16.14 -6.11
CA ARG A 270 -13.74 -16.44 -7.08
C ARG A 270 -12.38 -15.95 -6.58
N LEU A 271 -12.32 -14.76 -6.00
CA LEU A 271 -11.09 -14.19 -5.44
C LEU A 271 -10.57 -15.02 -4.25
N ARG A 272 -11.45 -15.48 -3.36
CA ARG A 272 -11.09 -16.35 -2.23
C ARG A 272 -10.52 -17.68 -2.73
N ALA A 273 -11.12 -18.29 -3.75
CA ALA A 273 -10.58 -19.49 -4.38
C ALA A 273 -9.18 -19.24 -4.98
N ALA A 274 -8.98 -18.09 -5.63
CA ALA A 274 -7.68 -17.70 -6.18
C ALA A 274 -6.62 -17.48 -5.09
N LEU A 275 -6.97 -16.84 -3.96
CA LEU A 275 -6.08 -16.67 -2.80
C LEU A 275 -5.71 -18.02 -2.17
N ALA A 276 -6.66 -18.96 -2.09
CA ALA A 276 -6.40 -20.31 -1.61
C ALA A 276 -5.43 -21.07 -2.52
N GLU A 277 -5.57 -20.96 -3.85
CA GLU A 277 -4.63 -21.54 -4.82
C GLU A 277 -3.27 -20.85 -4.79
N LEU A 278 -3.24 -19.53 -4.66
CA LEU A 278 -2.01 -18.75 -4.52
C LEU A 278 -1.20 -19.22 -3.31
N SER A 279 -1.88 -19.51 -2.21
CA SER A 279 -1.26 -20.02 -0.98
C SER A 279 -0.65 -21.43 -1.14
N ARG A 280 -1.08 -22.21 -2.14
CA ARG A 280 -0.50 -23.52 -2.45
C ARG A 280 0.74 -23.42 -3.34
N ARG A 281 0.74 -22.46 -4.28
CA ARG A 281 1.79 -22.29 -5.30
C ARG A 281 2.90 -21.32 -4.89
N SER A 282 2.57 -20.34 -4.07
CA SER A 282 3.45 -19.24 -3.66
C SER A 282 3.40 -19.08 -2.15
N THR A 283 4.22 -18.16 -1.63
CA THR A 283 4.30 -17.88 -0.19
C THR A 283 3.78 -16.46 0.11
N PRO A 284 2.46 -16.24 0.06
CA PRO A 284 1.90 -14.97 0.51
C PRO A 284 2.19 -14.80 2.01
N THR A 285 2.43 -13.56 2.45
CA THR A 285 2.57 -13.20 3.87
C THR A 285 1.27 -12.60 4.41
N PHE A 286 0.58 -11.81 3.58
CA PHE A 286 -0.75 -11.28 3.87
C PHE A 286 -1.51 -10.99 2.58
N ALA A 287 -2.85 -10.98 2.65
CA ALA A 287 -3.69 -10.28 1.70
C ALA A 287 -4.89 -9.62 2.41
N LEU A 288 -5.24 -8.39 2.05
CA LEU A 288 -6.47 -7.72 2.50
C LEU A 288 -7.28 -7.31 1.27
N VAL A 289 -8.57 -7.64 1.29
CA VAL A 289 -9.50 -7.32 0.21
C VAL A 289 -10.58 -6.38 0.75
N LEU A 290 -10.72 -5.24 0.09
CA LEU A 290 -11.73 -4.23 0.38
C LEU A 290 -12.64 -4.02 -0.83
N ALA A 291 -13.94 -4.18 -0.66
CA ALA A 291 -14.93 -3.69 -1.61
C ALA A 291 -15.11 -2.19 -1.43
N ARG A 292 -15.13 -1.45 -2.55
CA ARG A 292 -15.25 0.00 -2.54
C ARG A 292 -15.98 0.51 -3.76
N ILE A 293 -16.42 1.75 -3.67
CA ILE A 293 -16.85 2.53 -4.83
C ILE A 293 -15.66 3.33 -5.38
N GLY A 294 -15.60 3.46 -6.70
CA GLY A 294 -14.56 4.23 -7.38
C GLY A 294 -14.99 4.75 -8.75
N GLU A 295 -14.10 5.50 -9.39
CA GLU A 295 -14.32 6.07 -10.72
C GLU A 295 -14.13 5.02 -11.82
N LEU A 296 -14.84 5.18 -12.95
CA LEU A 296 -14.68 4.31 -14.13
C LEU A 296 -13.27 4.40 -14.73
N ASP A 297 -12.67 5.59 -14.72
CA ASP A 297 -11.28 5.78 -15.16
C ASP A 297 -10.25 5.46 -14.07
N ARG A 298 -10.71 4.89 -12.94
CA ARG A 298 -9.94 4.45 -11.77
C ARG A 298 -9.09 5.54 -11.13
N CYS A 299 -9.23 6.80 -11.55
CA CYS A 299 -8.58 7.91 -10.90
C CYS A 299 -9.22 8.19 -9.54
N LEU A 300 -8.50 8.90 -8.68
CA LEU A 300 -9.00 9.39 -7.41
C LEU A 300 -9.40 10.85 -7.55
N ARG A 301 -10.68 11.15 -7.33
CA ARG A 301 -11.19 12.51 -7.21
C ARG A 301 -11.16 13.01 -5.76
N PRO A 302 -11.12 14.33 -5.52
CA PRO A 302 -11.12 14.92 -4.18
C PRO A 302 -12.55 15.02 -3.60
N VAL A 303 -13.30 13.93 -3.70
CA VAL A 303 -14.70 13.80 -3.26
C VAL A 303 -14.79 12.86 -2.07
N GLU A 304 -15.93 12.86 -1.39
CA GLU A 304 -16.18 11.88 -0.33
C GLU A 304 -16.65 10.55 -0.95
N TYR A 305 -15.88 9.49 -0.74
CA TYR A 305 -16.27 8.12 -1.07
C TYR A 305 -16.87 7.44 0.16
N PRO A 306 -17.85 6.54 -0.01
CA PRO A 306 -18.28 5.66 1.07
C PRO A 306 -17.09 4.88 1.66
N PRO A 307 -17.11 4.59 2.97
CA PRO A 307 -16.05 3.80 3.59
C PRO A 307 -15.96 2.42 2.90
N PRO A 308 -14.75 1.95 2.58
CA PRO A 308 -14.59 0.62 1.99
C PRO A 308 -15.05 -0.47 2.97
N ASN A 309 -15.57 -1.57 2.43
CA ASN A 309 -16.01 -2.73 3.18
C ASN A 309 -14.96 -3.84 3.10
N PRO A 310 -14.34 -4.26 4.22
CA PRO A 310 -13.48 -5.44 4.23
C PRO A 310 -14.27 -6.71 3.90
N VAL A 311 -13.81 -7.50 2.93
CA VAL A 311 -14.52 -8.70 2.48
C VAL A 311 -13.72 -9.98 2.66
N ALA A 312 -12.39 -9.91 2.62
CA ALA A 312 -11.53 -11.07 2.90
C ALA A 312 -10.17 -10.66 3.49
N LEU A 313 -9.63 -11.53 4.34
CA LEU A 313 -8.27 -11.43 4.89
C LEU A 313 -7.57 -12.78 4.74
N LEU A 314 -6.36 -12.77 4.18
CA LEU A 314 -5.45 -13.91 4.16
C LEU A 314 -4.28 -13.62 5.11
N ILE A 315 -4.08 -14.50 6.08
CA ILE A 315 -2.87 -14.55 6.90
C ILE A 315 -2.01 -15.68 6.34
N GLY A 316 -0.93 -15.30 5.67
CA GLY A 316 -0.07 -16.25 4.98
C GLY A 316 0.79 -17.10 5.92
N ALA A 317 1.30 -18.23 5.44
CA ALA A 317 2.04 -19.20 6.24
C ALA A 317 3.24 -18.62 7.02
N PRO A 318 4.07 -17.72 6.44
CA PRO A 318 5.12 -17.07 7.21
C PRO A 318 4.59 -16.24 8.38
N SER A 319 3.43 -15.58 8.21
CA SER A 319 2.80 -14.79 9.27
C SER A 319 2.18 -15.70 10.33
N VAL A 320 1.52 -16.79 9.94
CA VAL A 320 1.01 -17.82 10.86
C VAL A 320 2.13 -18.37 11.73
N ALA A 321 3.24 -18.79 11.12
CA ALA A 321 4.40 -19.31 11.85
C ALA A 321 5.06 -18.26 12.75
N ARG A 322 5.22 -17.02 12.28
CA ARG A 322 5.85 -15.93 13.04
C ARG A 322 5.03 -15.52 14.26
N LEU A 323 3.71 -15.62 14.17
CA LEU A 323 2.77 -15.20 15.20
C LEU A 323 2.28 -16.38 16.06
N ASP A 324 2.77 -17.60 15.80
CA ASP A 324 2.40 -18.84 16.49
C ASP A 324 0.87 -19.05 16.55
N LEU A 325 0.20 -18.77 15.43
CA LEU A 325 -1.26 -18.83 15.33
C LEU A 325 -1.74 -20.27 15.08
N ASP A 326 -2.74 -20.68 15.85
CA ASP A 326 -3.58 -21.84 15.57
C ASP A 326 -4.94 -21.38 15.05
N SER A 327 -5.58 -22.20 14.19
CA SER A 327 -6.96 -22.01 13.75
C SER A 327 -7.96 -21.78 14.90
N ARG A 328 -7.67 -22.30 16.11
CA ARG A 328 -8.47 -22.18 17.32
C ARG A 328 -8.31 -20.84 18.04
N ASP A 329 -7.30 -20.03 17.69
CA ASP A 329 -7.11 -18.70 18.27
C ASP A 329 -8.12 -17.68 17.72
N PHE A 330 -8.80 -18.01 16.61
CA PHE A 330 -9.91 -17.24 16.07
C PHE A 330 -11.22 -17.58 16.81
N ALA A 331 -12.07 -16.58 17.03
CA ALA A 331 -13.37 -16.81 17.65
C ALA A 331 -14.23 -17.76 16.79
N GLY A 332 -15.04 -18.62 17.42
CA GLY A 332 -15.82 -19.65 16.70
C GLY A 332 -16.85 -19.11 15.70
N GLU A 333 -17.19 -17.82 15.76
CA GLU A 333 -18.06 -17.12 14.82
C GLU A 333 -17.30 -16.61 13.56
N GLN A 334 -15.97 -16.64 13.58
CA GLN A 334 -15.14 -16.25 12.44
C GLN A 334 -15.06 -17.43 11.45
N ASP A 335 -15.47 -17.20 10.21
CA ASP A 335 -15.36 -18.17 9.13
C ASP A 335 -13.91 -18.24 8.61
N VAL A 336 -13.12 -19.10 9.26
CA VAL A 336 -11.70 -19.32 8.96
C VAL A 336 -11.51 -20.61 8.18
N VAL A 337 -10.96 -20.50 6.96
CA VAL A 337 -10.59 -21.64 6.12
C VAL A 337 -9.07 -21.82 6.16
N VAL A 338 -8.61 -23.02 6.54
CA VAL A 338 -7.19 -23.38 6.44
C VAL A 338 -6.86 -23.65 4.96
N VAL A 339 -5.92 -22.88 4.45
CA VAL A 339 -5.40 -22.97 3.07
C VAL A 339 -3.88 -23.17 3.10
N GLY A 340 -3.25 -23.21 1.93
CA GLY A 340 -1.81 -23.45 1.82
C GLY A 340 -1.43 -24.92 1.83
N ARG A 341 -0.18 -25.23 2.18
CA ARG A 341 0.36 -26.59 2.20
C ARG A 341 0.17 -27.18 3.60
N PRO A 342 0.05 -28.51 3.77
CA PRO A 342 -0.12 -29.10 5.10
C PRO A 342 0.98 -28.74 6.12
N ALA A 343 2.22 -28.55 5.66
CA ALA A 343 3.35 -28.14 6.50
C ALA A 343 3.47 -26.61 6.68
N GLU A 344 2.75 -25.84 5.88
CA GLU A 344 2.80 -24.37 5.82
C GLU A 344 1.36 -23.84 5.72
N PRO A 345 0.56 -23.97 6.80
CA PRO A 345 -0.84 -23.55 6.78
C PRO A 345 -0.94 -22.03 6.72
N ALA A 346 -1.92 -21.55 5.97
CA ALA A 346 -2.35 -20.16 5.93
C ALA A 346 -3.84 -20.10 6.28
N TYR A 347 -4.32 -18.95 6.75
CA TYR A 347 -5.71 -18.76 7.16
C TYR A 347 -6.40 -17.74 6.29
N LEU A 348 -7.50 -18.14 5.66
CA LEU A 348 -8.34 -17.28 4.82
C LEU A 348 -9.68 -17.04 5.52
N LEU A 349 -9.92 -15.79 5.91
CA LEU A 349 -11.10 -15.36 6.64
C LEU A 349 -12.10 -14.67 5.71
N THR A 350 -13.38 -15.02 5.87
CA THR A 350 -14.50 -14.24 5.29
C THR A 350 -14.84 -13.10 6.24
N LEU A 351 -14.86 -11.87 5.73
CA LEU A 351 -15.13 -10.70 6.57
C LEU A 351 -16.52 -10.12 6.30
N GLY A 352 -16.83 -9.85 5.04
CA GLY A 352 -18.04 -9.13 4.65
C GLY A 352 -18.55 -9.61 3.30
N SER A 353 -19.66 -9.02 2.87
CA SER A 353 -20.34 -9.31 1.61
C SER A 353 -20.89 -8.01 1.01
N ALA A 354 -21.58 -8.08 -0.12
CA ALA A 354 -22.35 -6.95 -0.66
C ALA A 354 -23.38 -6.41 0.34
N ALA A 355 -23.98 -7.30 1.16
CA ALA A 355 -25.04 -6.93 2.10
C ALA A 355 -24.55 -6.67 3.54
N SER A 356 -23.32 -7.07 3.90
CA SER A 356 -22.83 -7.02 5.28
C SER A 356 -21.44 -6.41 5.39
N SER A 357 -21.28 -5.52 6.38
CA SER A 357 -20.00 -4.92 6.73
C SER A 357 -19.07 -5.94 7.38
N GLY A 358 -17.82 -6.01 6.93
CA GLY A 358 -16.78 -6.87 7.51
C GLY A 358 -15.86 -6.20 8.52
N TRP A 359 -16.17 -4.96 8.94
CA TRP A 359 -15.32 -4.22 9.88
C TRP A 359 -15.23 -4.88 11.26
N GLU A 360 -16.33 -5.36 11.82
CA GLU A 360 -16.34 -6.05 13.11
C GLU A 360 -15.49 -7.32 13.03
N ARG A 361 -15.73 -8.17 12.02
CA ARG A 361 -14.95 -9.40 11.80
C ARG A 361 -13.46 -9.12 11.56
N LEU A 362 -13.12 -8.04 10.85
CA LEU A 362 -11.73 -7.63 10.68
C LEU A 362 -11.10 -7.23 12.01
N ASN A 363 -11.81 -6.43 12.81
CA ASN A 363 -11.34 -6.01 14.13
C ASN A 363 -11.14 -7.22 15.06
N ASP A 364 -12.09 -8.17 15.06
CA ASP A 364 -11.99 -9.39 15.85
C ASP A 364 -10.80 -10.24 15.41
N ALA A 365 -10.59 -10.41 14.10
CA ALA A 365 -9.43 -11.13 13.57
C ALA A 365 -8.10 -10.46 13.97
N LEU A 366 -8.03 -9.13 13.89
CA LEU A 366 -6.83 -8.38 14.29
C LEU A 366 -6.58 -8.46 15.80
N ASN A 367 -7.62 -8.47 16.63
CA ASN A 367 -7.50 -8.63 18.08
C ASN A 367 -7.07 -10.05 18.47
N SER A 368 -7.56 -11.08 17.77
CA SER A 368 -7.10 -12.46 17.94
C SER A 368 -5.60 -12.61 17.66
N VAL A 369 -5.07 -11.84 16.71
CA VAL A 369 -3.64 -11.87 16.33
C VAL A 369 -2.77 -10.94 17.19
N GLY A 370 -3.34 -9.84 17.68
CA GLY A 370 -2.64 -8.76 18.37
C GLY A 370 -2.51 -8.91 19.88
N GLY A 371 -3.10 -9.95 20.49
CA GLY A 371 -2.89 -10.26 21.90
C GLY A 371 -1.43 -10.60 22.16
N GLU A 372 -0.77 -9.89 23.07
CA GLU A 372 0.55 -10.31 23.56
C GLU A 372 0.50 -11.79 23.97
N PRO A 373 1.55 -12.59 23.67
CA PRO A 373 1.67 -13.91 24.26
C PRO A 373 1.95 -13.74 25.76
N ILE A 374 0.88 -13.60 26.54
CA ILE A 374 0.94 -13.70 28.00
C ILE A 374 1.26 -15.17 28.30
N ASP A 375 2.55 -15.41 28.55
CA ASP A 375 3.08 -16.51 29.35
C ASP A 375 2.38 -17.88 29.20
N ARG A 376 2.56 -18.55 28.05
CA ARG A 376 2.25 -19.99 27.91
C ARG A 376 3.41 -20.90 28.39
N ARG A 377 4.44 -20.39 29.07
CA ARG A 377 5.53 -21.20 29.66
C ARG A 377 5.45 -21.22 31.19
N GLY A 378 4.28 -21.59 31.73
CA GLY A 378 4.06 -21.58 33.18
C GLY A 378 3.11 -22.64 33.71
N ARG A 379 3.04 -23.85 33.14
CA ARG A 379 2.40 -24.98 33.84
C ARG A 379 2.96 -26.34 33.43
N ARG A 380 4.15 -26.68 33.95
CA ARG A 380 4.44 -28.08 34.29
C ARG A 380 3.83 -28.31 35.66
N ASP A 381 2.88 -29.24 35.75
CA ASP A 381 2.43 -29.81 37.01
C ASP A 381 3.63 -30.34 37.81
N PRO A 382 3.89 -29.84 39.02
CA PRO A 382 4.72 -30.53 39.98
C PRO A 382 3.77 -31.31 40.89
N HIS A 383 3.17 -32.40 40.41
CA HIS A 383 2.66 -33.52 41.23
C HIS A 383 1.92 -34.54 40.34
N ALA A 384 2.64 -35.52 39.83
CA ALA A 384 2.16 -36.87 39.60
C ALA A 384 3.37 -37.82 39.73
N PRO A 385 3.17 -39.02 40.29
CA PRO A 385 4.04 -39.66 41.29
C PRO A 385 5.45 -40.07 40.84
#